data_AF-W9VL15-F1
#
_entry.id   AF-W9VL15-F1
#
_cell.length_a   1.000
_cell.length_b   1.000
_cell.length_c   1.000
_cell.angle_alpha   90.00
_cell.angle_beta   90.00
_cell.angle_gamma   90.00
#
_symmetry.space_group_name_H-M   'P 1'
#
loop_
_entity.id
_entity.type
_entity.pdbx_description
1 polymer ?
#
loop_
_entity_poly.entity_id
_entity_poly.type
_entity_poly.pdbx_seq_one_letter_code
_entity_poly.pdbx_strand_id
1 'polypeptide(L)'
;MALSILYAPQDAATSPAVDIVAVHSLGGDAITTWTHPKSKNFWVRFSLPQQIPDAGVMTFGYNADAAFERSTAEIFGIPKACWPA
;
A
#
# COMPACT_ATOMS: atom_id res chain seq x y z
N MET A 1 -13.79 -5.96 5.23
CA MET A 1 -12.71 -6.51 4.38
C MET A 1 -13.10 -6.21 2.94
N ALA A 2 -12.28 -5.48 2.17
CA ALA A 2 -12.63 -5.02 0.83
C ALA A 2 -11.39 -4.77 -0.04
N LEU A 3 -11.49 -5.11 -1.33
CA LEU A 3 -10.54 -4.73 -2.37
C LEU A 3 -11.01 -3.44 -3.03
N SER A 4 -10.14 -2.45 -3.14
CA SER A 4 -10.43 -1.14 -3.75
C SER A 4 -9.47 -0.88 -4.90
N ILE A 5 -10.01 -0.59 -6.08
CA ILE A 5 -9.23 -0.19 -7.25
C ILE A 5 -8.83 1.28 -7.10
N LEU A 6 -7.53 1.56 -7.17
CA LEU A 6 -6.95 2.90 -7.01
C LEU A 6 -6.59 3.54 -8.35
N TYR A 7 -6.14 2.72 -9.29
CA TYR A 7 -5.75 3.13 -10.63
C TYR A 7 -6.01 1.97 -11.60
N ALA A 8 -6.60 2.28 -12.74
CA ALA A 8 -6.71 1.40 -13.88
C ALA A 8 -6.06 2.12 -15.08
N PRO A 9 -5.31 1.42 -15.94
CA PRO A 9 -4.74 2.03 -17.14
C PRO A 9 -5.84 2.62 -18.03
N GLN A 10 -5.50 3.71 -18.73
CA GLN A 10 -6.46 4.53 -19.50
C GLN A 10 -7.16 3.77 -20.63
N ASP A 11 -6.58 2.69 -21.12
CA ASP A 11 -7.13 1.94 -22.24
C ASP A 11 -7.93 0.74 -21.73
N ALA A 12 -9.23 0.94 -21.52
CA ALA A 12 -10.16 -0.11 -21.07
C ALA A 12 -10.29 -1.28 -22.08
N ALA A 13 -9.77 -1.13 -23.30
CA ALA A 13 -9.69 -2.20 -24.29
C ALA A 13 -8.53 -3.17 -24.03
N THR A 14 -7.54 -2.78 -23.22
CA THR A 14 -6.33 -3.54 -22.98
C THR A 14 -6.18 -3.82 -21.49
N SER A 15 -6.11 -5.10 -21.12
CA SER A 15 -5.85 -5.48 -19.73
C SER A 15 -4.49 -4.92 -19.26
N PRO A 16 -4.35 -4.53 -17.98
CA PRO A 16 -3.06 -4.09 -17.45
C PRO A 16 -2.01 -5.17 -17.67
N ALA A 17 -0.77 -4.75 -17.92
CA ALA A 17 0.35 -5.68 -18.05
C ALA A 17 0.62 -6.41 -16.72
N VAL A 18 0.27 -5.78 -15.60
CA VAL A 18 0.40 -6.34 -14.25
C VAL A 18 -0.63 -5.72 -13.31
N ASP A 19 -1.15 -6.50 -12.38
CA ASP A 19 -1.96 -6.01 -11.25
C ASP A 19 -1.13 -5.99 -9.97
N ILE A 20 -1.10 -4.84 -9.29
CA ILE A 20 -0.41 -4.64 -8.01
C ILE A 20 -1.46 -4.43 -6.93
N VAL A 21 -1.48 -5.33 -5.94
CA VAL A 21 -2.40 -5.27 -4.79
C VAL A 21 -1.61 -4.95 -3.52
N ALA A 22 -1.84 -3.76 -2.95
CA ALA A 22 -1.22 -3.34 -1.71
C ALA A 22 -2.05 -3.84 -0.50
N VAL A 23 -1.45 -4.64 0.37
CA VAL A 23 -2.09 -5.20 1.57
C VAL A 23 -1.43 -4.60 2.81
N HIS A 24 -2.21 -3.93 3.67
CA HIS A 24 -1.66 -3.35 4.90
C HIS A 24 -1.37 -4.44 5.96
N SER A 25 -0.53 -4.12 6.95
CA SER A 25 -0.21 -5.01 8.06
C SER A 25 -1.20 -4.85 9.24
N LEU A 26 -0.94 -5.60 10.31
CA LEU A 26 -1.63 -5.46 11.60
C LEU A 26 -1.53 -4.03 12.15
N GLY A 27 -2.61 -3.54 12.76
CA GLY A 27 -2.74 -2.16 13.23
C GLY A 27 -2.69 -1.08 12.13
N GLY A 28 -2.68 -1.49 10.86
CA GLY A 28 -2.67 -0.59 9.71
C GLY A 28 -4.06 -0.43 9.09
N ASP A 29 -4.18 0.55 8.21
CA ASP A 29 -5.35 0.75 7.34
C ASP A 29 -4.93 0.85 5.87
N ALA A 30 -5.85 0.48 4.96
CA ALA A 30 -5.62 0.33 3.53
C ALA A 30 -5.19 1.61 2.80
N ILE A 31 -5.35 2.78 3.42
CA ILE A 31 -4.96 4.07 2.86
C ILE A 31 -3.85 4.69 3.70
N THR A 32 -4.03 4.75 5.01
CA THR A 32 -3.11 5.46 5.92
C THR A 32 -1.72 4.81 5.96
N THR A 33 -1.64 3.49 5.90
CA THR A 33 -0.36 2.73 5.87
C THR A 33 0.56 3.19 4.74
N TRP A 34 -0.05 3.54 3.61
CA TRP A 34 0.64 3.92 2.38
C TRP A 34 0.68 5.43 2.15
N THR A 35 0.20 6.21 3.12
CA THR A 35 0.12 7.66 3.03
C THR A 35 1.24 8.30 3.82
N HIS A 36 2.10 9.05 3.15
CA HIS A 36 3.16 9.77 3.84
C HIS A 36 2.55 10.82 4.81
N PRO A 37 2.93 10.82 6.11
CA PRO A 37 2.19 11.54 7.14
C PRO A 37 2.20 13.07 6.98
N LYS A 38 3.29 13.64 6.43
CA LYS A 38 3.44 15.09 6.25
C LYS A 38 2.89 15.57 4.91
N SER A 39 3.32 14.96 3.80
CA SER A 39 2.91 15.36 2.46
C SER A 39 1.52 14.87 2.08
N LYS A 40 0.94 13.95 2.87
CA LYS A 40 -0.31 13.24 2.58
C LYS A 40 -0.28 12.51 1.23
N ASN A 41 0.92 12.22 0.72
CA ASN A 41 1.07 11.48 -0.51
C ASN A 41 0.74 10.01 -0.28
N PHE A 42 -0.41 9.57 -0.80
CA PHE A 42 -0.74 8.16 -0.91
C PHE A 42 -0.02 7.57 -2.12
N TRP A 43 1.24 7.16 -1.89
CA TRP A 43 2.18 6.90 -2.99
C TRP A 43 1.76 5.72 -3.87
N VAL A 44 1.05 4.73 -3.31
CA VAL A 44 0.48 3.61 -4.08
C VAL A 44 -0.49 4.12 -5.15
N ARG A 45 -1.28 5.16 -4.85
CA ARG A 45 -2.22 5.73 -5.83
C ARG A 45 -1.57 6.74 -6.77
N PHE A 46 -0.67 7.59 -6.26
CA PHE A 46 -0.21 8.77 -7.02
C PHE A 46 1.17 8.59 -7.63
N SER A 47 2.07 7.89 -6.96
CA SER A 47 3.47 7.76 -7.39
C SER A 47 3.70 6.47 -8.18
N LEU A 48 3.05 5.38 -7.79
CA LEU A 48 3.22 4.08 -8.44
C LEU A 48 2.76 4.08 -9.91
N PRO A 49 1.60 4.67 -10.28
CA PRO A 49 1.21 4.74 -11.70
C PRO A 49 2.12 5.63 -12.56
N GLN A 50 2.88 6.55 -11.95
CA GLN A 50 3.87 7.35 -12.70
C GLN A 50 5.11 6.54 -13.06
N GLN A 51 5.46 5.54 -12.24
CA GLN A 51 6.61 4.67 -12.47
C GLN A 51 6.25 3.46 -13.33
N ILE A 52 5.03 2.95 -13.19
CA ILE A 52 4.52 1.80 -13.94
C ILE A 52 3.13 2.14 -14.49
N PRO A 53 3.06 2.88 -15.62
CA PRO A 53 1.78 3.37 -16.16
C PRO A 53 0.80 2.27 -16.59
N ASP A 54 1.31 1.11 -17.00
CA ASP A 54 0.50 -0.03 -17.47
C ASP A 54 0.08 -0.98 -16.33
N ALA A 55 0.33 -0.61 -15.08
CA ALA A 55 -0.08 -1.40 -13.92
C ALA A 55 -1.50 -1.06 -13.48
N GLY A 56 -2.34 -2.07 -13.26
CA GLY A 56 -3.54 -1.95 -12.43
C GLY A 56 -3.12 -1.86 -10.97
N VAL A 57 -3.61 -0.86 -10.23
CA VAL A 57 -3.24 -0.68 -8.83
C VAL A 57 -4.47 -0.76 -7.94
N MET A 58 -4.38 -1.60 -6.91
CA MET A 58 -5.43 -1.84 -5.94
C MET A 58 -4.87 -1.82 -4.52
N THR A 59 -5.73 -1.58 -3.54
CA THR A 59 -5.43 -1.77 -2.12
C THR A 59 -6.48 -2.68 -1.47
N PHE A 60 -6.05 -3.51 -0.54
CA PHE A 60 -6.91 -4.43 0.17
C PHE A 60 -6.95 -4.09 1.66
N GLY A 61 -8.15 -3.79 2.14
CA GLY A 61 -8.41 -3.47 3.55
C GLY A 61 -9.04 -4.64 4.29
N TYR A 62 -8.54 -4.95 5.49
CA TYR A 62 -9.16 -5.89 6.42
C TYR A 62 -9.17 -5.30 7.84
N ASN A 63 -10.01 -5.85 8.73
CA ASN A 63 -9.96 -5.45 10.14
C ASN A 63 -8.66 -6.00 10.75
N ALA A 64 -7.67 -5.13 10.89
CA ALA A 64 -6.35 -5.46 11.41
C ALA A 64 -6.25 -5.37 12.94
N ASP A 65 -7.31 -4.97 13.63
CA ASP A 65 -7.35 -4.87 15.09
C ASP A 65 -7.58 -6.24 15.75
N ALA A 66 -8.22 -7.17 15.04
CA ALA A 66 -8.57 -8.51 15.55
C ALA A 66 -7.37 -9.43 15.84
N ALA A 67 -6.14 -9.03 15.48
CA ALA A 67 -4.92 -9.79 15.77
C ALA A 67 -4.21 -9.38 17.08
N PHE A 68 -4.81 -8.48 17.87
CA PHE A 68 -4.27 -8.09 19.18
C PHE A 68 -4.54 -9.11 20.30
N GLU A 69 -5.06 -10.31 20.00
CA GLU A 69 -4.91 -11.47 20.89
C GLU A 69 -3.51 -12.09 20.68
N ARG A 70 -2.49 -11.42 21.25
CA ARG A 70 -1.12 -11.90 21.50
C ARG A 70 -0.50 -12.81 20.41
N SER A 71 -0.46 -12.34 19.17
CA SER A 71 0.52 -12.87 18.20
C SER A 71 1.44 -11.72 17.81
N THR A 72 2.59 -11.64 18.49
CA THR A 72 3.68 -10.73 18.13
C THR A 72 4.24 -11.15 16.78
N ALA A 73 3.80 -10.51 15.70
CA ALA A 73 4.59 -10.47 14.47
C ALA A 73 5.70 -9.42 14.67
N GLU A 74 6.72 -9.77 15.46
CA GLU A 74 7.96 -9.00 15.52
C GLU A 74 8.70 -9.18 14.20
N ILE A 75 8.70 -8.15 13.35
CA ILE A 75 9.73 -7.99 12.33
C ILE A 75 10.89 -7.25 13.01
N PHE A 76 11.93 -7.98 13.42
CA PHE A 76 13.20 -7.39 13.82
C PHE A 76 13.92 -6.86 12.57
N GLY A 77 13.55 -5.65 12.13
CA GLY A 77 14.15 -4.94 11.01
C GLY A 77 14.98 -3.75 11.47
N ILE A 78 16.30 -3.98 11.58
CA ILE A 78 17.47 -3.09 11.45
C ILE A 78 17.36 -1.63 12.01
N PRO A 79 18.27 -1.20 12.90
CA PRO A 79 18.20 0.09 13.57
C PRO A 79 18.14 1.26 12.59
N LYS A 80 17.43 2.31 13.00
CA LYS A 80 17.44 3.64 12.37
C LYS A 80 18.88 4.10 12.16
N ALA A 81 19.44 3.81 10.99
CA ALA A 81 20.69 4.37 10.56
C ALA A 81 20.45 5.84 10.20
N CYS A 82 21.20 6.69 10.89
CA CYS A 82 21.31 8.12 10.70
C CYS A 82 21.28 8.50 9.22
N TRP A 83 20.33 9.35 8.82
CA TRP A 83 20.47 10.13 7.60
C TRP A 83 21.44 11.28 7.92
N PRO A 84 22.54 11.47 7.16
CA PRO A 84 23.45 12.58 7.42
C PRO A 84 22.81 13.92 7.05
N ALA A 85 23.23 14.92 7.83
CA ALA A 85 22.91 16.35 7.89
C ALA A 85 22.18 17.01 6.70
#